data_AF-A0A1G1NQG3-F1
#
_entry.id   AF-A0A1G1NQG3-F1
#
_cell.length_a   1.000
_cell.length_b   1.000
_cell.length_c   1.000
_cell.angle_alpha   90.00
_cell.angle_beta   90.00
_cell.angle_gamma   90.00
#
_symmetry.space_group_name_H-M   'P 1'
#
loop_
_entity.id
_entity.type
_entity.pdbx_description
1 polymer ?
#
loop_
_entity_poly.entity_id
_entity_poly.type
_entity_poly.pdbx_seq_one_letter_code
_entity_poly.pdbx_strand_id
1 'polypeptide(L)'
;MTLLFIRFLFIVGSMLIGYQIAGPNEKALAGVAIGGLVGIMIIFTEIGMRRVSVRGLSSAVFGLILGLIMSKLLSDIFILLKIEPQTLALIRPVMTLILCYISMAVAIRGKDEFNIIIPYVRLSRQDQVETVVVVDTSAIIDGRITDICKTRFIEGKMVVPRFVLKELQQISDSADPIKRQRGRRGLEVLNTIQKDIGIPVIIHEDDFPDIKEVDAKLVKLAKLLEAKIFTVDFNLNRVAAIQGIKVLNINELANALKPVVFPGELMEIRLLKEGKEYNQAVGYLEDGT
;
A
#
# COMPACT_ATOMS: atom_id res chain seq x y z
N MET A 1 12.08 -14.09 -22.00
CA MET A 1 12.19 -15.42 -22.64
C MET A 1 10.83 -16.06 -22.88
N THR A 2 9.95 -16.18 -21.88
CA THR A 2 8.63 -16.86 -22.00
C THR A 2 7.64 -16.23 -22.98
N LEU A 3 7.47 -14.90 -22.99
CA LEU A 3 6.52 -14.20 -23.87
C LEU A 3 6.90 -14.22 -25.36
N LEU A 4 8.19 -14.16 -25.68
CA LEU A 4 8.66 -14.24 -27.07
C LEU A 4 8.41 -15.63 -27.66
N PHE A 5 8.59 -16.67 -26.85
CA PHE A 5 8.29 -18.04 -27.22
C PHE A 5 6.79 -18.24 -27.50
N ILE A 6 5.91 -17.69 -26.65
CA ILE A 6 4.45 -17.76 -26.85
C ILE A 6 4.02 -17.04 -28.14
N ARG A 7 4.59 -15.86 -28.42
CA ARG A 7 4.29 -15.10 -29.66
C ARG A 7 4.72 -15.85 -30.92
N PHE A 8 5.90 -16.47 -30.88
CA PHE A 8 6.37 -17.30 -31.98
C PHE A 8 5.43 -18.48 -32.23
N LEU A 9 5.04 -19.20 -31.17
CA LEU A 9 4.10 -20.33 -31.28
C LEU A 9 2.73 -19.88 -31.82
N PHE A 10 2.25 -18.70 -31.42
CA PHE A 10 0.99 -18.14 -31.92
C PHE A 10 1.03 -17.80 -33.41
N ILE A 11 2.14 -17.25 -33.92
CA ILE A 11 2.31 -16.97 -35.36
C ILE A 11 2.31 -18.28 -36.16
N VAL A 12 3.07 -19.28 -35.69
CA VAL A 12 3.13 -20.60 -36.34
C VAL A 12 1.74 -21.25 -36.34
N GLY A 13 1.02 -21.20 -35.23
CA GLY A 13 -0.37 -21.69 -35.16
C GLY A 13 -1.31 -20.95 -36.12
N SER A 14 -1.20 -19.62 -36.22
CA SER A 14 -2.02 -18.80 -37.12
C SER A 14 -1.73 -19.12 -38.60
N MET A 15 -0.47 -19.37 -38.96
CA MET A 15 -0.06 -19.81 -40.29
C MET A 15 -0.61 -21.20 -40.63
N LEU A 16 -0.61 -22.14 -39.68
CA LEU A 16 -1.16 -23.49 -39.86
C LEU A 16 -2.69 -23.46 -40.04
N ILE A 17 -3.40 -22.64 -39.27
CA ILE A 17 -4.85 -22.44 -39.44
C ILE A 17 -5.13 -21.81 -40.82
N GLY A 18 -4.34 -20.80 -41.22
CA GLY A 18 -4.46 -20.19 -42.54
C GLY A 18 -4.23 -21.17 -43.70
N TYR A 19 -3.26 -22.08 -43.56
CA TYR A 19 -3.03 -23.18 -44.50
C TYR A 19 -4.23 -24.12 -44.59
N GLN A 20 -4.81 -24.50 -43.45
CA GLN A 20 -5.92 -25.44 -43.39
C GLN A 20 -7.21 -24.87 -43.99
N ILE A 21 -7.47 -23.56 -43.80
CA ILE A 21 -8.64 -22.86 -44.37
C ILE A 21 -8.51 -22.71 -45.90
N ALA A 22 -7.31 -22.48 -46.42
CA ALA A 22 -7.09 -22.29 -47.85
C ALA A 22 -7.13 -23.59 -48.68
N GLY A 23 -6.97 -24.75 -48.02
CA GLY A 23 -6.98 -26.07 -48.64
C GLY A 23 -5.72 -26.40 -49.45
N PRO A 24 -5.54 -27.66 -49.92
CA PRO A 24 -4.30 -28.17 -50.52
C PRO A 24 -4.01 -27.68 -51.96
N ASN A 25 -4.69 -26.63 -52.44
CA ASN A 25 -4.52 -26.10 -53.80
C ASN A 25 -3.45 -24.98 -53.86
N GLU A 26 -3.19 -24.41 -55.03
CA GLU A 26 -2.23 -23.28 -55.25
C GLU A 26 -2.41 -22.08 -54.30
N LYS A 27 -3.58 -21.95 -53.67
CA LYS A 27 -3.91 -20.90 -52.68
C LYS A 27 -3.40 -21.19 -51.26
N ALA A 28 -2.81 -22.35 -51.01
CA ALA A 28 -2.26 -22.71 -49.70
C ALA A 28 -1.19 -21.72 -49.21
N LEU A 29 -0.33 -21.25 -50.12
CA LEU A 29 0.69 -20.24 -49.86
C LEU A 29 0.07 -18.88 -49.49
N ALA A 30 -1.04 -18.51 -50.14
CA ALA A 30 -1.80 -17.30 -49.80
C ALA A 30 -2.48 -17.43 -48.43
N GLY A 31 -3.00 -18.62 -48.08
CA GLY A 31 -3.57 -18.90 -46.77
C GLY A 31 -2.56 -18.76 -45.62
N VAL A 32 -1.36 -19.30 -45.80
CA VAL A 32 -0.24 -19.14 -44.85
C VAL A 32 0.14 -17.67 -44.70
N ALA A 33 0.26 -16.93 -45.80
CA ALA A 33 0.61 -15.51 -45.78
C ALA A 33 -0.45 -14.66 -45.06
N ILE A 34 -1.74 -14.92 -45.30
CA ILE A 34 -2.85 -14.24 -44.62
C ILE A 34 -2.86 -14.59 -43.13
N GLY A 35 -2.71 -15.86 -42.77
CA GLY A 35 -2.65 -16.31 -41.37
C GLY A 35 -1.47 -15.71 -40.61
N GLY A 36 -0.30 -15.60 -41.25
CA GLY A 36 0.87 -14.92 -40.71
C GLY A 36 0.64 -13.42 -40.51
N LEU A 37 0.04 -12.73 -41.49
CA LEU A 37 -0.30 -11.31 -41.41
C LEU A 37 -1.28 -11.01 -40.25
N VAL A 38 -2.33 -11.82 -40.11
CA VAL A 38 -3.30 -11.70 -39.02
C VAL A 38 -2.62 -11.95 -37.67
N GLY A 39 -1.79 -12.98 -37.56
CA GLY A 39 -1.04 -13.27 -36.34
C GLY A 39 -0.12 -12.13 -35.92
N ILE A 40 0.58 -11.52 -36.89
CA ILE A 40 1.43 -10.34 -36.67
C ILE A 40 0.59 -9.13 -36.23
N MET A 41 -0.55 -8.87 -36.87
CA MET A 41 -1.45 -7.76 -36.53
C MET A 41 -1.99 -7.88 -35.09
N ILE A 42 -2.36 -9.09 -34.68
CA ILE A 42 -2.82 -9.37 -33.31
C ILE A 42 -1.69 -9.11 -32.30
N ILE A 43 -0.45 -9.54 -32.60
CA ILE A 43 0.70 -9.29 -31.73
C ILE A 43 1.02 -7.79 -31.63
N PHE A 44 0.93 -7.04 -32.74
CA PHE A 44 1.08 -5.58 -32.70
C PHE A 44 0.04 -4.92 -31.80
N THR A 45 -1.20 -5.40 -31.86
CA THR A 45 -2.28 -4.90 -31.00
C THR A 45 -2.02 -5.26 -29.53
N GLU A 46 -1.58 -6.48 -29.23
CA GLU A 46 -1.18 -6.91 -27.89
C GLU A 46 -0.02 -6.09 -27.33
N ILE A 47 0.99 -5.77 -28.14
CA ILE A 47 2.11 -4.89 -27.74
C ILE A 47 1.59 -3.48 -27.43
N GLY A 48 0.68 -2.94 -28.25
CA GLY A 48 0.03 -1.65 -28.00
C GLY A 48 -0.82 -1.64 -26.72
N MET A 49 -1.46 -2.77 -26.40
CA MET A 49 -2.28 -2.94 -25.19
C MET A 49 -1.47 -3.07 -23.90
N ARG A 50 -0.12 -3.13 -23.95
CA ARG A 50 0.74 -3.19 -22.75
C ARG A 50 0.55 -2.01 -21.79
N ARG A 51 0.02 -0.88 -22.25
CA ARG A 51 -0.26 0.30 -21.41
C ARG A 51 -1.69 0.34 -20.86
N VAL A 52 -2.53 -0.65 -21.16
CA VAL A 52 -3.91 -0.70 -20.69
C VAL A 52 -3.93 -1.25 -19.25
N SER A 53 -4.18 -0.36 -18.29
CA SER A 53 -4.44 -0.78 -16.91
C SER A 53 -5.70 -1.65 -16.80
N VAL A 54 -5.72 -2.59 -15.86
CA VAL A 54 -6.91 -3.43 -15.55
C VAL A 54 -8.13 -2.57 -15.23
N ARG A 55 -7.92 -1.40 -14.60
CA ARG A 55 -8.97 -0.40 -14.34
C ARG A 55 -9.55 0.19 -15.64
N GLY A 56 -8.70 0.54 -16.59
CA GLY A 56 -9.11 1.03 -17.91
C GLY A 56 -9.90 -0.02 -18.68
N LEU A 57 -9.46 -1.28 -18.64
CA LEU A 57 -10.15 -2.40 -19.29
C LEU A 57 -11.55 -2.63 -18.69
N SER A 58 -11.66 -2.65 -17.36
CA SER A 58 -12.93 -2.86 -16.66
C SER A 58 -13.92 -1.73 -16.94
N SER A 59 -13.44 -0.49 -16.96
CA SER A 59 -14.26 0.69 -17.32
C SER A 59 -14.72 0.65 -18.78
N ALA A 60 -13.85 0.19 -19.69
CA ALA A 60 -14.20 0.02 -21.10
C ALA A 60 -15.30 -1.03 -21.31
N VAL A 61 -15.21 -2.18 -20.62
CA VAL A 61 -16.23 -3.24 -20.66
C VAL A 61 -17.56 -2.73 -20.10
N PHE A 62 -17.53 -2.03 -18.97
CA PHE A 62 -18.73 -1.43 -18.38
C PHE A 62 -19.39 -0.42 -19.34
N GLY A 63 -18.61 0.49 -19.93
CA GLY A 63 -19.11 1.44 -20.92
C GLY A 63 -19.69 0.76 -22.16
N LEU A 64 -19.09 -0.35 -22.61
CA LEU A 64 -19.62 -1.13 -23.73
C LEU A 64 -20.98 -1.78 -23.40
N ILE A 65 -21.11 -2.39 -22.21
CA ILE A 65 -22.39 -2.96 -21.74
C ILE A 65 -23.47 -1.87 -21.67
N LEU A 66 -23.13 -0.72 -21.09
CA LEU A 66 -24.05 0.41 -20.98
C LEU A 66 -24.47 0.93 -22.37
N GLY A 67 -23.52 1.04 -23.30
CA GLY A 67 -23.80 1.45 -24.68
C GLY A 67 -24.72 0.47 -25.43
N LEU A 68 -24.56 -0.84 -25.21
CA LEU A 68 -25.46 -1.86 -25.77
C LEU A 68 -26.88 -1.74 -25.20
N ILE A 69 -27.01 -1.54 -23.89
CA ILE A 69 -28.31 -1.35 -23.23
C ILE A 69 -28.98 -0.08 -23.77
N MET A 70 -28.25 1.03 -23.84
CA MET A 70 -28.78 2.30 -24.37
C MET A 70 -29.21 2.17 -25.83
N SER A 71 -28.41 1.49 -26.66
CA SER A 71 -28.77 1.21 -28.06
C SER A 71 -30.06 0.39 -28.16
N LYS A 72 -30.22 -0.62 -27.31
CA LYS A 72 -31.42 -1.45 -27.29
C LYS A 72 -32.66 -0.65 -26.89
N LEU A 73 -32.57 0.14 -25.82
CA LEU A 73 -33.67 1.01 -25.37
C LEU A 73 -34.08 2.01 -26.46
N LEU A 74 -33.11 2.65 -27.12
CA LEU A 74 -33.40 3.61 -28.19
C LEU A 74 -33.99 2.93 -29.43
N SER A 75 -33.54 1.73 -29.77
CA SER A 75 -34.13 0.91 -30.83
C SER A 75 -35.59 0.56 -30.52
N ASP A 76 -35.92 0.27 -29.27
CA ASP A 76 -37.28 -0.07 -28.86
C ASP A 76 -38.22 1.15 -28.91
N ILE A 77 -37.70 2.35 -28.62
CA ILE A 77 -38.43 3.62 -28.83
C ILE A 77 -38.76 3.83 -30.31
N PHE A 78 -37.81 3.58 -31.22
CA PHE A 78 -38.06 3.72 -32.66
C PHE A 78 -39.11 2.74 -33.20
N ILE A 79 -39.18 1.54 -32.62
CA ILE A 79 -40.25 0.57 -32.93
C ILE A 79 -41.60 1.13 -32.47
N LEU A 80 -41.68 1.73 -31.29
CA LEU A 80 -42.91 2.33 -30.76
C LEU A 80 -43.39 3.52 -31.61
N LEU A 81 -42.44 4.30 -32.16
CA LEU A 81 -42.72 5.40 -33.10
C LEU A 81 -43.13 4.92 -34.51
N LYS A 82 -43.25 3.60 -34.72
CA LYS A 82 -43.66 2.98 -35.99
C LYS A 82 -42.76 3.37 -37.18
N ILE A 83 -41.46 3.52 -36.95
CA ILE A 83 -40.49 3.72 -38.04
C ILE A 83 -40.48 2.47 -38.93
N GLU A 84 -40.36 2.68 -40.25
CA GLU A 84 -40.34 1.61 -41.23
C GLU A 84 -39.21 0.60 -40.95
N PRO A 85 -39.48 -0.72 -40.99
CA PRO A 85 -38.49 -1.74 -40.64
C PRO A 85 -37.21 -1.69 -41.47
N GLN A 86 -37.30 -1.29 -42.74
CA GLN A 86 -36.14 -1.18 -43.65
C GLN A 86 -35.20 -0.06 -43.21
N THR A 87 -35.75 1.09 -42.83
CA THR A 87 -34.98 2.22 -42.30
C THR A 87 -34.37 1.87 -40.95
N LEU A 88 -35.10 1.18 -40.08
CA LEU A 88 -34.60 0.74 -38.78
C LEU A 88 -33.43 -0.24 -38.90
N ALA A 89 -33.48 -1.16 -39.87
CA ALA A 89 -32.40 -2.12 -40.14
C ALA A 89 -31.09 -1.43 -40.55
N LEU A 90 -31.17 -0.29 -41.25
CA LEU A 90 -30.01 0.54 -41.61
C LEU A 90 -29.50 1.37 -40.43
N ILE A 91 -30.40 1.99 -39.66
CA ILE A 91 -30.03 2.93 -38.58
C ILE A 91 -29.47 2.20 -37.36
N ARG A 92 -30.05 1.04 -37.00
CA ARG A 92 -29.70 0.30 -35.77
C ARG A 92 -28.21 -0.06 -35.62
N PRO A 93 -27.51 -0.63 -36.62
CA PRO A 93 -26.09 -0.95 -36.48
C PRO A 93 -25.23 0.31 -36.32
N VAL A 94 -25.52 1.37 -37.08
CA VAL A 94 -24.81 2.65 -37.02
C VAL A 94 -24.98 3.28 -35.64
N MET A 95 -26.20 3.34 -35.15
CA MET A 95 -26.53 3.85 -33.82
C MET A 95 -25.85 3.04 -32.71
N THR A 96 -25.86 1.71 -32.81
CA THR A 96 -25.22 0.83 -31.81
C THR A 96 -23.72 1.10 -31.74
N LEU A 97 -23.06 1.25 -32.88
CA LEU A 97 -21.63 1.52 -32.95
C LEU A 97 -21.29 2.87 -32.30
N ILE A 98 -22.06 3.92 -32.62
CA ILE A 98 -21.89 5.26 -32.05
C ILE A 98 -22.08 5.24 -30.53
N LEU A 99 -23.17 4.63 -30.04
CA LEU A 99 -23.48 4.60 -28.61
C LEU A 99 -22.49 3.76 -27.81
N CYS A 100 -22.04 2.62 -28.34
CA CYS A 100 -20.98 1.83 -27.70
C CYS A 100 -19.67 2.61 -27.62
N TYR A 101 -19.28 3.31 -28.69
CA TYR A 101 -18.07 4.11 -28.69
C TYR A 101 -18.12 5.26 -27.68
N ILE A 102 -19.20 6.04 -27.69
CA ILE A 102 -19.38 7.18 -26.76
C ILE A 102 -19.39 6.69 -25.31
N SER A 103 -20.17 5.64 -25.02
CA SER A 103 -20.29 5.10 -23.65
C SER A 103 -18.96 4.53 -23.15
N MET A 104 -18.21 3.83 -24.02
CA MET A 104 -16.86 3.36 -23.71
C MET A 104 -15.89 4.52 -23.46
N ALA A 105 -15.91 5.56 -24.32
CA ALA A 105 -15.03 6.72 -24.19
C ALA A 105 -15.29 7.50 -22.89
N VAL A 106 -16.56 7.71 -22.55
CA VAL A 106 -16.97 8.35 -21.29
C VAL A 106 -16.55 7.50 -20.09
N ALA A 107 -16.78 6.18 -20.12
CA ALA A 107 -16.39 5.30 -19.02
C ALA A 107 -14.86 5.24 -18.80
N ILE A 108 -14.07 5.23 -19.88
CA ILE A 108 -12.61 5.24 -19.79
C ILE A 108 -12.10 6.60 -19.27
N ARG A 109 -12.72 7.72 -19.67
CA ARG A 109 -12.32 9.07 -19.21
C ARG A 109 -12.74 9.33 -17.77
N GLY A 110 -13.92 8.87 -17.36
CA GLY A 110 -14.44 9.02 -15.99
C GLY A 110 -13.92 7.99 -14.99
N LYS A 111 -13.00 7.09 -15.39
CA LYS A 111 -12.47 6.00 -14.54
C LYS A 111 -11.90 6.49 -13.19
N ASP A 112 -11.44 7.73 -13.13
CA ASP A 112 -10.85 8.33 -11.92
C ASP A 112 -11.92 9.00 -11.03
N GLU A 113 -13.10 9.33 -11.58
CA GLU A 113 -14.23 9.97 -10.88
C GLU A 113 -15.25 8.93 -10.35
N PHE A 114 -15.42 7.78 -11.03
CA PHE A 114 -16.40 6.73 -10.66
C PHE A 114 -15.92 5.74 -9.59
N ASN A 115 -14.89 6.11 -8.81
CA ASN A 115 -14.23 5.24 -7.82
C ASN A 115 -15.17 4.72 -6.71
N ILE A 116 -16.39 5.26 -6.60
CA ILE A 116 -17.37 4.96 -5.53
C ILE A 116 -18.47 3.98 -5.98
N ILE A 117 -18.75 3.83 -7.29
CA ILE A 117 -19.99 3.16 -7.76
C ILE A 117 -19.74 1.72 -8.25
N ILE A 118 -18.51 1.38 -8.64
CA ILE A 118 -18.16 0.00 -8.94
C ILE A 118 -17.56 -0.60 -7.67
N PRO A 119 -18.24 -1.54 -6.98
CA PRO A 119 -17.60 -2.37 -5.97
C PRO A 119 -16.64 -3.29 -6.73
N TYR A 120 -15.48 -2.76 -7.08
CA TYR A 120 -14.34 -3.60 -7.30
C TYR A 120 -14.14 -4.30 -5.97
N VAL A 121 -14.56 -5.56 -5.90
CA VAL A 121 -13.93 -6.50 -5.00
C VAL A 121 -12.46 -6.39 -5.38
N ARG A 122 -11.72 -5.53 -4.68
CA ARG A 122 -10.28 -5.61 -4.63
C ARG A 122 -10.07 -6.97 -3.98
N LEU A 123 -10.03 -8.00 -4.81
CA LEU A 123 -9.04 -9.06 -4.67
C LEU A 123 -7.68 -8.37 -4.86
N SER A 124 -7.37 -7.43 -3.96
CA SER A 124 -6.03 -7.33 -3.45
C SER A 124 -5.77 -8.77 -3.06
N ARG A 125 -4.83 -9.41 -3.74
CA ARG A 125 -4.04 -10.40 -3.03
C ARG A 125 -3.76 -9.78 -1.66
N GLN A 126 -3.84 -10.59 -0.62
CA GLN A 126 -3.18 -10.28 0.63
C GLN A 126 -1.68 -10.10 0.33
N ASP A 127 -1.30 -9.02 -0.35
CA ASP A 127 -0.18 -8.23 0.09
C ASP A 127 -0.67 -7.79 1.46
N GLN A 128 -0.25 -8.53 2.48
CA GLN A 128 -0.29 -8.06 3.85
C GLN A 128 0.10 -6.59 3.75
N VAL A 129 -0.78 -5.68 4.16
CA VAL A 129 -0.39 -4.29 4.36
C VAL A 129 0.73 -4.38 5.39
N GLU A 130 1.97 -4.43 4.90
CA GLU A 130 3.13 -4.60 5.77
C GLU A 130 3.06 -3.43 6.72
N THR A 131 2.91 -3.74 8.00
CA THR A 131 2.78 -2.69 9.00
C THR A 131 4.06 -1.89 8.97
N VAL A 132 3.98 -0.64 8.53
CA VAL A 132 5.13 0.26 8.51
C VAL A 132 5.18 0.97 9.86
N VAL A 133 6.35 0.95 10.48
CA VAL A 133 6.59 1.60 11.77
C VAL A 133 7.72 2.60 11.60
N VAL A 134 7.42 3.90 11.71
CA VAL A 134 8.41 4.97 11.71
C VAL A 134 8.95 5.17 13.12
N VAL A 135 10.27 5.16 13.27
CA VAL A 135 10.93 5.24 14.58
C VAL A 135 11.42 6.65 14.87
N ASP A 136 11.15 7.10 16.09
CA ASP A 136 11.62 8.37 16.65
C ASP A 136 12.98 8.22 17.38
N THR A 137 13.77 9.31 17.40
CA THR A 137 15.03 9.47 18.12
C THR A 137 14.89 9.08 19.60
N SER A 138 13.80 9.48 20.27
CA SER A 138 13.58 9.20 21.69
C SER A 138 13.53 7.70 22.01
N ALA A 139 12.85 6.92 21.17
CA ALA A 139 12.74 5.47 21.33
C ALA A 139 14.06 4.74 21.05
N ILE A 140 14.86 5.25 20.12
CA ILE A 140 16.17 4.71 19.80
C ILE A 140 17.13 4.90 20.97
N ILE A 141 17.14 6.10 21.58
CA ILE A 141 18.03 6.41 22.71
C ILE A 141 17.66 5.60 23.97
N ASP A 142 16.36 5.41 24.23
CA ASP A 142 15.86 4.58 25.34
C ASP A 142 16.40 3.15 25.23
N GLY A 143 16.35 2.57 24.02
CA GLY A 143 16.99 1.31 23.68
C GLY A 143 16.15 0.06 23.96
N ARG A 144 15.06 0.16 24.74
CA ARG A 144 14.11 -0.96 24.96
C ARG A 144 13.45 -1.45 23.67
N ILE A 145 13.47 -0.64 22.62
CA ILE A 145 13.06 -1.03 21.26
C ILE A 145 13.76 -2.32 20.79
N THR A 146 15.04 -2.50 21.14
CA THR A 146 15.81 -3.71 20.80
C THR A 146 15.15 -4.97 21.37
N ASP A 147 14.80 -4.92 22.66
CA ASP A 147 14.25 -6.08 23.36
C ASP A 147 12.80 -6.34 22.92
N ILE A 148 12.01 -5.29 22.69
CA ILE A 148 10.65 -5.41 22.16
C ILE A 148 10.67 -6.00 20.73
N CYS A 149 11.65 -5.64 19.91
CA CYS A 149 11.80 -6.23 18.59
C CYS A 149 12.23 -7.71 18.67
N LYS A 150 13.10 -8.08 19.61
CA LYS A 150 13.52 -9.48 19.82
C LYS A 150 12.37 -10.40 20.23
N THR A 151 11.39 -9.90 20.98
CA THR A 151 10.19 -10.68 21.37
C THR A 151 9.20 -10.86 20.22
N ARG A 152 9.43 -10.24 19.05
CA ARG A 152 8.52 -10.19 17.90
C ARG A 152 7.17 -9.54 18.22
N PHE A 153 7.13 -8.66 19.22
CA PHE A 153 5.93 -7.89 19.55
C PHE A 153 5.63 -6.79 18.51
N ILE A 154 6.67 -6.35 17.78
CA ILE A 154 6.55 -5.44 16.64
C ILE A 154 6.76 -6.25 15.37
N GLU A 155 5.74 -6.24 14.51
CA GLU A 155 5.79 -6.86 13.18
C GLU A 155 5.81 -5.81 12.07
N GLY A 156 6.38 -6.19 10.92
CA GLY A 156 6.39 -5.38 9.71
C GLY A 156 7.73 -4.68 9.43
N LYS A 157 7.69 -3.60 8.67
CA LYS A 157 8.87 -2.87 8.20
C LYS A 157 9.16 -1.69 9.12
N MET A 158 10.40 -1.63 9.63
CA MET A 158 10.86 -0.52 10.43
C MET A 158 11.49 0.54 9.54
N VAL A 159 10.97 1.76 9.62
CA VAL A 159 11.44 2.91 8.85
C VAL A 159 12.17 3.86 9.78
N VAL A 160 13.45 4.10 9.49
CA VAL A 160 14.28 5.07 10.20
C VAL A 160 14.49 6.27 9.28
N PRO A 161 13.94 7.46 9.55
CA PRO A 161 14.11 8.61 8.69
C PRO A 161 15.55 9.16 8.72
N ARG A 162 16.01 9.72 7.60
CA ARG A 162 17.33 10.36 7.50
C ARG A 162 17.52 11.50 8.49
N PHE A 163 16.46 12.28 8.74
CA PHE A 163 16.50 13.38 9.72
C PHE A 163 16.63 12.90 11.17
N VAL A 164 16.10 11.71 11.52
CA VAL A 164 16.30 11.08 12.84
C VAL A 164 17.75 10.63 13.02
N LEU A 165 18.36 10.05 11.97
CA LEU A 165 19.78 9.71 11.99
C LEU A 165 20.66 10.94 12.16
N LYS A 166 20.32 12.04 11.49
CA LYS A 166 21.03 13.32 11.60
C LYS A 166 20.92 13.90 13.00
N GLU A 167 19.74 13.82 13.62
CA GLU A 167 19.55 14.26 15.01
C GLU A 167 20.36 13.41 15.99
N LEU A 168 20.36 12.07 15.85
CA LEU A 168 21.20 11.18 16.66
C LEU A 168 22.70 11.49 16.53
N GLN A 169 23.17 11.78 15.32
CA GLN A 169 24.55 12.21 15.08
C GLN A 169 24.87 13.53 15.80
N GLN A 170 24.00 14.54 15.67
CA GLN A 170 24.15 15.82 16.37
C GLN A 170 24.19 15.65 17.90
N ILE A 171 23.36 14.76 18.45
CA ILE A 171 23.38 14.43 19.87
C ILE A 171 24.71 13.73 20.24
N SER A 172 25.21 12.83 19.40
CA SER A 172 26.49 12.13 19.60
C SER A 172 27.72 13.03 19.52
N ASP A 173 27.63 14.16 18.81
CA ASP A 173 28.68 15.16 18.70
C ASP A 173 28.55 16.30 19.73
N SER A 174 27.59 16.18 20.66
CA SER A 174 27.36 17.19 21.68
C SER A 174 28.58 17.39 22.60
N ALA A 175 28.82 18.63 23.01
CA ALA A 175 29.84 18.97 24.01
C ALA A 175 29.53 18.33 25.37
N ASP A 176 28.24 18.21 25.69
CA ASP A 176 27.74 17.56 26.91
C ASP A 176 28.05 16.04 26.89
N PRO A 177 28.88 15.54 27.82
CA PRO A 177 29.24 14.13 27.88
C PRO A 177 28.05 13.18 27.98
N ILE A 178 26.98 13.57 28.70
CA ILE A 178 25.79 12.73 28.91
C ILE A 178 25.00 12.61 27.61
N LYS A 179 24.77 13.73 26.92
CA LYS A 179 24.11 13.73 25.60
C LYS A 179 24.91 12.94 24.59
N ARG A 180 26.23 13.15 24.54
CA ARG A 180 27.15 12.42 23.66
C ARG A 180 27.07 10.91 23.88
N GLN A 181 27.09 10.45 25.14
CA GLN A 181 26.96 9.03 25.46
C GLN A 181 25.60 8.46 25.01
N ARG A 182 24.51 9.19 25.23
CA ARG A 182 23.16 8.82 24.77
C ARG A 182 23.06 8.70 23.25
N GLY A 183 23.62 9.66 22.51
CA GLY A 183 23.64 9.63 21.05
C GLY A 183 24.41 8.43 20.50
N ARG A 184 25.60 8.15 21.04
CA ARG A 184 26.40 6.96 20.67
C ARG A 184 25.64 5.66 20.95
N ARG A 185 25.03 5.53 22.13
CA ARG A 185 24.17 4.40 22.47
C ARG A 185 23.01 4.24 21.48
N GLY A 186 22.36 5.33 21.07
CA GLY A 186 21.29 5.26 20.07
C GLY A 186 21.75 4.74 18.71
N LEU A 187 22.93 5.16 18.24
CA LEU A 187 23.53 4.63 17.00
C LEU A 187 23.90 3.14 17.13
N GLU A 188 24.39 2.71 18.28
CA GLU A 188 24.66 1.30 18.58
C GLU A 188 23.36 0.46 18.54
N VAL A 189 22.28 0.95 19.16
CA VAL A 189 20.96 0.32 19.13
C VAL A 189 20.47 0.11 17.70
N LEU A 190 20.57 1.12 16.83
CA LEU A 190 20.17 0.97 15.42
C LEU A 190 21.00 -0.08 14.67
N ASN A 191 22.31 -0.12 14.91
CA ASN A 191 23.20 -1.12 14.31
C ASN A 191 22.84 -2.55 14.77
N THR A 192 22.48 -2.73 16.05
CA THR A 192 21.98 -4.00 16.58
C THR A 192 20.65 -4.38 15.94
N ILE A 193 19.69 -3.46 15.81
CA ILE A 193 18.41 -3.74 15.15
C ILE A 193 18.61 -4.17 13.70
N GLN A 194 19.51 -3.50 12.98
CA GLN A 194 19.79 -3.80 11.57
C GLN A 194 20.46 -5.16 11.36
N LYS A 195 21.34 -5.59 12.27
CA LYS A 195 22.13 -6.82 12.11
C LYS A 195 21.49 -8.04 12.76
N ASP A 196 20.93 -7.88 13.95
CA ASP A 196 20.68 -9.01 14.85
C ASP A 196 19.19 -9.37 14.97
N ILE A 197 18.27 -8.48 14.58
CA ILE A 197 16.85 -8.61 14.96
C ILE A 197 15.94 -9.11 13.81
N GLY A 198 16.47 -9.30 12.59
CA GLY A 198 15.72 -9.93 11.49
C GLY A 198 14.47 -9.17 11.01
N ILE A 199 14.19 -7.99 11.57
CA ILE A 199 13.15 -7.08 11.11
C ILE A 199 13.74 -6.23 9.96
N PRO A 200 13.04 -6.08 8.82
CA PRO A 200 13.53 -5.24 7.74
C PRO A 200 13.57 -3.78 8.17
N VAL A 201 14.79 -3.24 8.29
CA VAL A 201 15.05 -1.82 8.55
C VAL A 201 15.31 -1.11 7.23
N ILE A 202 14.52 -0.08 6.93
CA ILE A 202 14.64 0.77 5.74
C ILE A 202 14.97 2.18 6.21
N ILE A 203 16.01 2.76 5.61
CA ILE A 203 16.30 4.18 5.83
C ILE A 203 15.52 4.99 4.79
N HIS A 204 14.72 5.95 5.25
CA HIS A 204 13.90 6.79 4.38
C HIS A 204 14.58 8.13 4.12
N GLU A 205 14.75 8.49 2.84
CA GLU A 205 15.51 9.69 2.45
C GLU A 205 14.68 10.96 2.38
N ASP A 206 13.35 10.88 2.37
CA ASP A 206 12.50 12.09 2.37
C ASP A 206 12.80 12.97 3.60
N ASP A 207 13.14 14.22 3.31
CA ASP A 207 13.20 15.31 4.29
C ASP A 207 12.15 16.36 3.90
N PHE A 208 11.67 17.12 4.89
CA PHE A 208 10.71 18.20 4.72
C PHE A 208 11.39 19.52 5.10
N PRO A 209 12.07 20.21 4.16
CA PRO A 209 12.84 21.42 4.46
C PRO A 209 11.98 22.55 5.05
N ASP A 210 10.71 22.62 4.65
CA ASP A 210 9.75 23.62 5.11
C ASP A 210 9.33 23.43 6.58
N ILE A 211 9.62 22.27 7.16
CA ILE A 211 9.28 21.92 8.54
C ILE A 211 10.57 21.92 9.36
N LYS A 212 10.64 22.71 10.43
CA LYS A 212 11.83 22.77 11.29
C LYS A 212 11.85 21.67 12.34
N GLU A 213 10.69 21.41 12.95
CA GLU A 213 10.55 20.48 14.08
C GLU A 213 10.57 19.03 13.60
N VAL A 214 11.40 18.20 14.25
CA VAL A 214 11.53 16.76 13.92
C VAL A 214 10.20 16.03 14.14
N ASP A 215 9.50 16.34 15.22
CA ASP A 215 8.19 15.78 15.54
C ASP A 215 7.16 16.01 14.42
N ALA A 216 7.11 17.22 13.88
CA ALA A 216 6.22 17.55 12.77
C ALA A 216 6.62 16.82 11.48
N LYS A 217 7.92 16.60 11.25
CA LYS A 217 8.40 15.76 10.14
C LYS A 217 7.98 14.30 10.30
N LEU A 218 8.10 13.74 11.51
CA LEU A 218 7.67 12.37 11.82
C LEU A 218 6.17 12.18 11.57
N VAL A 219 5.35 13.11 12.04
CA VAL A 219 3.90 13.10 11.83
C VAL A 219 3.55 13.18 10.34
N LYS A 220 4.23 14.05 9.57
CA LYS A 220 3.99 14.16 8.13
C LYS A 220 4.42 12.91 7.36
N LEU A 221 5.59 12.36 7.70
CA LEU A 221 6.09 11.12 7.10
C LEU A 221 5.16 9.94 7.39
N ALA A 222 4.72 9.80 8.64
CA ALA A 222 3.81 8.73 9.04
C ALA A 222 2.47 8.81 8.31
N LYS A 223 1.95 10.01 8.03
CA LYS A 223 0.76 10.18 7.18
C LYS A 223 0.99 9.76 5.74
N LEU A 224 2.12 10.15 5.15
CA LEU A 224 2.45 9.82 3.77
C LEU A 224 2.64 8.32 3.55
N LEU A 225 3.19 7.63 4.54
CA LEU A 225 3.46 6.19 4.49
C LEU A 225 2.33 5.34 5.09
N GLU A 226 1.24 5.94 5.56
CA GLU A 226 0.18 5.27 6.34
C GLU A 226 0.77 4.43 7.51
N ALA A 227 1.84 4.93 8.12
CA ALA A 227 2.65 4.23 9.09
C ALA A 227 2.25 4.55 10.55
N LYS A 228 2.63 3.65 11.46
CA LYS A 228 2.57 3.89 12.90
C LYS A 228 3.83 4.63 13.37
N ILE A 229 3.73 5.43 14.41
CA ILE A 229 4.91 6.09 15.04
C ILE A 229 5.34 5.31 16.27
N PHE A 230 6.62 4.97 16.38
CA PHE A 230 7.20 4.34 17.56
C PHE A 230 8.05 5.36 18.34
N THR A 231 7.61 5.70 19.55
CA THR A 231 8.20 6.81 20.34
C THR A 231 8.12 6.55 21.85
N VAL A 232 8.90 7.29 22.63
CA VAL A 232 8.78 7.39 24.09
C VAL A 232 8.13 8.72 24.49
N ASP A 233 8.12 9.71 23.58
CA ASP A 233 7.65 11.06 23.83
C ASP A 233 6.12 11.13 23.97
N PHE A 234 5.66 11.75 25.06
CA PHE A 234 4.24 11.91 25.36
C PHE A 234 3.56 12.97 24.49
N ASN A 235 4.25 14.07 24.18
CA ASN A 235 3.72 15.16 23.36
C ASN A 235 3.56 14.71 21.91
N LEU A 236 4.58 14.04 21.34
CA LEU A 236 4.49 13.47 19.99
C LEU A 236 3.34 12.46 19.90
N ASN A 237 3.15 11.62 20.92
CA ASN A 237 2.03 10.69 20.99
C ASN A 237 0.68 11.42 20.93
N ARG A 238 0.47 12.46 21.75
CA ARG A 238 -0.78 13.25 21.73
C ARG A 238 -1.03 13.92 20.38
N VAL A 239 -0.03 14.59 19.82
CA VAL A 239 -0.15 15.28 18.53
C VAL A 239 -0.45 14.30 17.40
N ALA A 240 0.26 13.16 17.35
CA ALA A 240 0.06 12.12 16.34
C ALA A 240 -1.34 11.48 16.44
N ALA A 241 -1.81 11.19 17.66
CA ALA A 241 -3.13 10.61 17.90
C ALA A 241 -4.28 11.54 17.44
N ILE A 242 -4.18 12.85 17.72
CA ILE A 242 -5.16 13.85 17.24
C ILE A 242 -5.22 13.87 15.70
N GLN A 243 -4.08 13.61 15.06
CA GLN A 243 -3.96 13.56 13.60
C GLN A 243 -4.35 12.21 12.98
N GLY A 244 -4.90 11.28 13.78
CA GLY A 244 -5.36 9.97 13.32
C GLY A 244 -4.25 8.94 13.10
N ILE A 245 -3.03 9.21 13.56
CA ILE A 245 -1.88 8.33 13.41
C ILE A 245 -1.82 7.41 14.62
N LYS A 246 -1.66 6.11 14.38
CA LYS A 246 -1.48 5.13 15.46
C LYS A 246 -0.07 5.26 16.04
N VAL A 247 0.03 5.31 17.37
CA VAL A 247 1.29 5.46 18.10
C VAL A 247 1.55 4.19 18.90
N LEU A 248 2.79 3.70 18.83
CA LEU A 248 3.34 2.64 19.65
C LEU A 248 4.25 3.29 20.69
N ASN A 249 3.71 3.59 21.87
CA ASN A 249 4.45 4.24 22.93
C ASN A 249 5.04 3.20 23.91
N ILE A 250 6.36 3.24 24.13
CA ILE A 250 7.03 2.27 25.02
C ILE A 250 6.54 2.39 26.47
N ASN A 251 6.27 3.60 26.96
CA ASN A 251 5.81 3.80 28.34
C ASN A 251 4.38 3.29 28.53
N GLU A 252 3.51 3.46 27.52
CA GLU A 252 2.18 2.85 27.53
C GLU A 252 2.26 1.32 27.53
N LEU A 253 3.15 0.75 26.71
CA LEU A 253 3.40 -0.71 26.69
C LEU A 253 3.91 -1.20 28.05
N ALA A 254 4.89 -0.54 28.64
CA ALA A 254 5.43 -0.91 29.95
C ALA A 254 4.37 -0.86 31.05
N ASN A 255 3.51 0.16 31.05
CA ASN A 255 2.40 0.24 32.01
C ASN A 255 1.36 -0.86 31.81
N ALA A 256 1.09 -1.24 30.55
CA ALA A 256 0.15 -2.33 30.24
C ALA A 256 0.69 -3.72 30.64
N LEU A 257 2.00 -3.85 30.84
CA LEU A 257 2.66 -5.09 31.27
C LEU A 257 2.80 -5.20 32.79
N LYS A 258 2.37 -4.21 33.57
CA LYS A 258 2.39 -4.29 35.03
C LYS A 258 1.49 -5.42 35.53
N PRO A 259 1.93 -6.22 36.51
CA PRO A 259 1.09 -7.27 37.10
C PRO A 259 -0.24 -6.70 37.61
N VAL A 260 -1.33 -7.44 37.39
CA VAL A 260 -2.65 -7.10 37.95
C VAL A 260 -2.74 -7.68 39.35
N VAL A 261 -2.97 -6.83 40.35
CA VAL A 261 -3.16 -7.24 41.75
C VAL A 261 -4.65 -7.42 42.08
N PHE A 262 -5.00 -8.46 42.84
CA PHE A 262 -6.38 -8.73 43.26
C PHE A 262 -6.67 -8.24 44.69
N PRO A 263 -7.89 -7.74 44.97
CA PRO A 263 -8.30 -7.45 46.35
C PRO A 263 -8.17 -8.68 47.25
N GLY A 264 -7.49 -8.53 48.39
CA GLY A 264 -7.25 -9.64 49.35
C GLY A 264 -5.95 -10.41 49.11
N GLU A 265 -5.20 -10.10 48.06
CA GLU A 265 -3.88 -10.66 47.82
C GLU A 265 -2.86 -10.11 48.83
N LEU A 266 -2.06 -10.99 49.43
CA LEU A 266 -0.98 -10.60 50.33
C LEU A 266 0.21 -10.15 49.50
N MET A 267 0.65 -8.90 49.71
CA MET A 267 1.85 -8.35 49.06
C MET A 267 2.96 -8.17 50.09
N GLU A 268 4.16 -8.61 49.74
CA GLU A 268 5.35 -8.37 50.54
C GLU A 268 6.04 -7.09 50.04
N ILE A 269 6.09 -6.07 50.88
CA ILE A 269 6.69 -4.77 50.54
C ILE A 269 7.87 -4.51 51.46
N ARG A 270 9.04 -4.28 50.86
CA ARG A 270 10.23 -3.86 51.62
C ARG A 270 10.16 -2.36 51.90
N LEU A 271 10.14 -2.01 53.18
CA LEU A 271 10.20 -0.62 53.62
C LEU A 271 11.61 -0.05 53.39
N LEU A 272 11.70 1.08 52.70
CA LEU A 272 12.98 1.70 52.31
C LEU A 272 13.26 3.02 53.04
N LYS A 273 12.21 3.80 53.30
CA LYS A 273 12.34 5.10 53.98
C LYS A 273 11.09 5.43 54.78
N GLU A 274 11.25 6.30 55.75
CA GLU A 274 10.15 6.86 56.52
C GLU A 274 9.26 7.73 55.61
N GLY A 275 7.95 7.69 55.87
CA GLY A 275 6.94 8.46 55.16
C GLY A 275 6.86 9.90 55.67
N LYS A 276 5.94 10.69 55.10
CA LYS A 276 5.73 12.08 55.55
C LYS A 276 4.99 12.14 56.88
N GLU A 277 4.11 11.19 57.13
CA GLU A 277 3.26 11.14 58.32
C GLU A 277 3.85 10.21 59.39
N TYR A 278 3.46 10.44 60.65
CA TYR A 278 3.85 9.59 61.77
C TYR A 278 3.38 8.14 61.56
N ASN A 279 4.28 7.16 61.78
CA ASN A 279 4.08 5.74 61.48
C ASN A 279 3.85 5.40 59.99
N GLN A 280 4.23 6.27 59.06
CA GLN A 280 4.22 5.96 57.63
C GLN A 280 5.61 5.50 57.15
N ALA A 281 5.65 4.61 56.15
CA ALA A 281 6.86 4.23 55.44
C ALA A 281 6.58 4.12 53.94
N VAL A 282 7.62 4.26 53.12
CA VAL A 282 7.57 4.08 51.67
C VAL A 282 8.37 2.83 51.31
N GLY A 283 7.75 1.95 50.53
CA GLY A 283 8.38 0.80 49.89
C GLY A 283 7.95 0.72 48.43
N TYR A 284 8.62 -0.13 47.66
CA TYR A 284 8.28 -0.43 46.27
C TYR A 284 8.06 -1.94 46.13
N LEU A 285 7.17 -2.32 45.21
CA LEU A 285 7.03 -3.69 44.73
C LEU A 285 8.26 -4.10 43.90
N GLU A 286 8.39 -5.39 43.58
CA GLU A 286 9.51 -5.89 42.77
C GLU A 286 9.58 -5.23 41.38
N ASP A 287 8.45 -4.77 40.85
CA ASP A 287 8.36 -4.05 39.58
C ASP A 287 8.68 -2.54 39.68
N GLY A 288 8.96 -2.06 40.89
CA GLY A 288 9.32 -0.67 41.17
C GLY A 288 8.16 0.30 41.33
N THR A 289 6.89 -0.16 41.37
CA THR A 289 5.74 0.66 41.76
C THR A 289 5.56 0.76 43.27
#